data_AF-A0A933RVQ3-F1
#
_entry.id   AF-A0A933RVQ3-F1
#
_cell.length_a   1.000
_cell.length_b   1.000
_cell.length_c   1.000
_cell.angle_alpha   90.00
_cell.angle_beta   90.00
_cell.angle_gamma   90.00
#
_symmetry.space_group_name_H-M   'P 1'
#
loop_
_entity.id
_entity.type
_entity.pdbx_description
1 polymer ?
#
loop_
_entity_poly.entity_id
_entity_poly.type
_entity_poly.pdbx_seq_one_letter_code
_entity_poly.pdbx_strand_id
1 'polypeptide(L)'
;MRHQSLAKLGLAAVLAGCLSVGAVAAPRQIIILRHGEKQDAYRLCQVGVKRSLALAAQYLGKGAEQSLFTAESPPAAFLAITLHTLELVSPAASSWDMPVDVYSALPMTGQTAAQTTTILNTRTQQAARDVMTNPAWDGKVVVMVWEHHHIANMALERQFAGVKVTLRQLLNLDVDTSLPDTWSGDNFDYFWIVNFAKGSDRPVSVEVRRQVFAGAFATVPSNEWGKPPQYPANSSCEVSR
;
A
#
# COMPACT_ATOMS: atom_id res chain seq x y z
N MET A 1 55.37 -59.24 -28.49
CA MET A 1 54.01 -58.84 -28.93
C MET A 1 53.04 -59.02 -27.77
N ARG A 2 52.60 -57.92 -27.15
CA ARG A 2 51.26 -57.74 -26.57
C ARG A 2 51.16 -56.32 -26.02
N HIS A 3 50.32 -55.54 -26.68
CA HIS A 3 49.85 -54.22 -26.24
C HIS A 3 49.13 -54.32 -24.90
N GLN A 4 49.17 -53.24 -24.10
CA GLN A 4 47.94 -52.62 -23.59
C GLN A 4 48.23 -51.23 -23.01
N SER A 5 47.62 -50.24 -23.65
CA SER A 5 47.58 -48.83 -23.28
C SER A 5 46.69 -48.62 -22.06
N LEU A 6 47.17 -47.89 -21.05
CA LEU A 6 46.34 -47.37 -19.96
C LEU A 6 45.70 -46.06 -20.40
N ALA A 7 44.38 -46.11 -20.62
CA ALA A 7 43.53 -44.97 -20.91
C ALA A 7 43.42 -44.05 -19.69
N LYS A 8 43.63 -42.74 -19.91
CA LYS A 8 43.39 -41.68 -18.93
C LYS A 8 41.87 -41.49 -18.79
N LEU A 9 41.30 -41.78 -17.62
CA LEU A 9 39.98 -41.30 -17.25
C LEU A 9 40.08 -39.83 -16.84
N GLY A 10 39.57 -38.93 -17.69
CA GLY A 10 39.24 -37.56 -17.30
C GLY A 10 37.81 -37.53 -16.76
N LEU A 11 37.66 -37.16 -15.48
CA LEU A 11 36.36 -36.93 -14.87
C LEU A 11 36.01 -35.44 -15.02
N ALA A 12 35.12 -35.11 -15.96
CA ALA A 12 34.55 -33.77 -16.08
C ALA A 12 33.29 -33.69 -15.21
N ALA A 13 33.38 -33.01 -14.07
CA ALA A 13 32.22 -32.70 -13.24
C ALA A 13 31.44 -31.54 -13.88
N VAL A 14 30.29 -31.86 -14.48
CA VAL A 14 29.32 -30.85 -14.96
C VAL A 14 28.54 -30.36 -13.74
N LEU A 15 28.91 -29.19 -13.21
CA LEU A 15 28.09 -28.44 -12.26
C LEU A 15 26.88 -27.87 -13.00
N ALA A 16 25.76 -28.58 -12.96
CA ALA A 16 24.46 -28.06 -13.38
C ALA A 16 23.99 -27.06 -12.31
N GLY A 17 24.34 -25.78 -12.49
CA GLY A 17 23.78 -24.70 -11.69
C GLY A 17 22.31 -24.52 -12.03
N CYS A 18 21.42 -25.03 -11.19
CA CYS A 18 20.01 -24.65 -11.22
C CYS A 18 19.93 -23.15 -10.89
N LEU A 19 19.75 -22.31 -11.91
CA LEU A 19 19.29 -20.95 -11.75
C LEU A 19 17.85 -21.04 -11.23
N SER A 20 17.70 -21.01 -9.90
CA SER A 20 16.39 -20.83 -9.26
C SER A 20 15.91 -19.43 -9.63
N VAL A 21 15.09 -19.33 -10.68
CA VAL A 21 14.29 -18.14 -10.93
C VAL A 21 13.36 -18.04 -9.72
N GLY A 22 13.68 -17.14 -8.78
CA GLY A 22 12.87 -16.94 -7.59
C GLY A 22 11.45 -16.63 -8.02
N ALA A 23 10.50 -17.50 -7.65
CA ALA A 23 9.10 -17.23 -7.89
C ALA A 23 8.72 -15.94 -7.16
N VAL A 24 8.21 -14.96 -7.88
CA VAL A 24 7.70 -13.72 -7.30
C VAL A 24 6.47 -14.08 -6.48
N ALA A 25 6.54 -13.92 -5.16
CA ALA A 25 5.43 -14.13 -4.23
C ALA A 25 4.50 -12.90 -4.22
N ALA A 26 4.05 -12.46 -5.40
CA ALA A 26 3.26 -11.26 -5.54
C ALA A 26 1.81 -11.47 -5.06
N PRO A 27 1.21 -10.48 -4.38
CA PRO A 27 -0.20 -10.51 -4.04
C PRO A 27 -1.04 -10.48 -5.32
N ARG A 28 -2.21 -11.12 -5.32
CA ARG A 28 -3.14 -11.00 -6.46
C ARG A 28 -3.71 -9.58 -6.57
N GLN A 29 -3.80 -8.88 -5.45
CA GLN A 29 -4.38 -7.55 -5.37
C GLN A 29 -3.78 -6.74 -4.21
N ILE A 30 -3.50 -5.46 -4.47
CA ILE A 30 -3.17 -4.47 -3.44
C ILE A 30 -4.25 -3.38 -3.47
N ILE A 31 -4.88 -3.12 -2.32
CA ILE A 31 -5.83 -2.03 -2.15
C ILE A 31 -5.11 -0.90 -1.43
N ILE A 32 -4.86 0.20 -2.13
CA ILE A 32 -4.14 1.38 -1.60
C ILE A 32 -5.16 2.47 -1.29
N LEU A 33 -5.04 3.07 -0.11
CA LEU A 33 -5.74 4.30 0.26
C LEU A 33 -4.84 5.16 1.14
N ARG A 34 -5.14 6.45 1.23
CA ARG A 34 -4.44 7.34 2.14
C ARG A 34 -5.00 7.30 3.56
N HIS A 35 -4.24 7.86 4.49
CA HIS A 35 -4.68 8.22 5.83
C HIS A 35 -6.00 9.01 5.84
N GLY A 36 -6.74 8.93 6.95
CA GLY A 36 -7.91 9.78 7.20
C GLY A 36 -7.54 11.21 7.57
N GLU A 37 -8.54 12.07 7.71
CA GLU A 37 -8.38 13.44 8.13
C GLU A 37 -7.73 13.52 9.53
N LYS A 38 -6.67 14.32 9.65
CA LYS A 38 -5.82 14.41 10.84
C LYS A 38 -6.24 15.56 11.73
N GLN A 39 -6.05 15.43 13.04
CA GLN A 39 -6.10 16.57 13.95
C GLN A 39 -4.70 17.16 14.16
N ASP A 40 -3.68 16.29 14.19
CA ASP A 40 -2.28 16.64 14.40
C ASP A 40 -1.40 15.49 13.89
N ALA A 41 -0.08 15.51 14.14
CA ALA A 41 0.87 14.48 13.74
C ALA A 41 0.65 13.09 14.39
N TYR A 42 -0.21 12.96 15.39
CA TYR A 42 -0.36 11.75 16.21
C TYR A 42 -1.73 11.07 16.09
N ARG A 43 -2.80 11.81 15.78
CA ARG A 43 -4.16 11.26 15.71
C ARG A 43 -5.05 11.85 14.60
N LEU A 44 -6.08 11.10 14.25
CA LEU A 44 -7.18 11.52 13.39
C LEU A 44 -8.03 12.60 14.08
N CYS A 45 -8.64 13.48 13.28
CA CYS A 45 -9.73 14.32 13.77
C CYS A 45 -11.06 13.54 13.79
N GLN A 46 -12.14 14.14 14.30
CA GLN A 46 -13.44 13.48 14.36
C GLN A 46 -13.95 13.01 12.98
N VAL A 47 -13.63 13.74 11.91
CA VAL A 47 -13.97 13.33 10.54
C VAL A 47 -13.18 12.08 10.15
N GLY A 48 -11.87 12.05 10.41
CA GLY A 48 -11.02 10.89 10.13
C GLY A 48 -11.44 9.64 10.91
N VAL A 49 -11.83 9.80 12.18
CA VAL A 49 -12.38 8.71 13.00
C VAL A 49 -13.69 8.18 12.39
N LYS A 50 -14.62 9.07 11.99
CA LYS A 50 -15.86 8.65 11.31
C LYS A 50 -15.56 7.92 9.99
N ARG A 51 -14.59 8.40 9.21
CA ARG A 51 -14.15 7.73 7.98
C ARG A 51 -13.58 6.35 8.26
N SER A 52 -12.77 6.20 9.31
CA SER A 52 -12.21 4.91 9.72
C SER A 52 -13.31 3.87 10.02
N LEU A 53 -14.33 4.29 10.78
CA LEU A 53 -15.49 3.44 11.07
C LEU A 53 -16.31 3.13 9.81
N ALA A 54 -16.51 4.13 8.94
CA ALA A 54 -17.23 3.95 7.67
C ALA A 54 -16.52 2.98 6.72
N LEU A 55 -15.19 3.08 6.62
CA LEU A 55 -14.36 2.16 5.84
C LEU A 55 -14.50 0.73 6.34
N ALA A 56 -14.43 0.50 7.65
CA ALA A 56 -14.64 -0.82 8.22
C ALA A 56 -16.07 -1.34 7.94
N ALA A 57 -17.10 -0.52 8.17
CA ALA A 57 -18.49 -0.94 8.01
C ALA A 57 -18.89 -1.20 6.56
N GLN A 58 -18.33 -0.47 5.59
CA GLN A 58 -18.82 -0.49 4.21
C GLN A 58 -17.86 -1.10 3.20
N TYR A 59 -16.54 -1.12 3.42
CA TYR A 59 -15.61 -1.62 2.39
C TYR A 59 -14.62 -2.67 2.89
N LEU A 60 -13.95 -2.40 4.02
CA LEU A 60 -12.75 -3.11 4.43
C LEU A 60 -12.97 -4.10 5.58
N GLY A 61 -14.10 -4.02 6.29
CA GLY A 61 -14.37 -4.92 7.42
C GLY A 61 -14.98 -6.26 7.02
N LYS A 62 -14.96 -7.21 7.95
CA LYS A 62 -15.63 -8.49 7.81
C LYS A 62 -17.14 -8.28 7.82
N GLY A 63 -17.82 -8.72 6.77
CA GLY A 63 -19.26 -8.49 6.61
C GLY A 63 -19.63 -7.06 6.20
N ALA A 64 -18.69 -6.30 5.65
CA ALA A 64 -18.94 -4.95 5.18
C ALA A 64 -20.03 -4.89 4.09
N GLU A 65 -20.86 -3.83 4.13
CA GLU A 65 -22.03 -3.67 3.24
C GLU A 65 -21.70 -3.70 1.74
N GLN A 66 -20.54 -3.13 1.38
CA GLN A 66 -20.02 -3.00 0.01
C GLN A 66 -18.60 -3.57 -0.05
N SER A 67 -18.41 -4.74 0.57
CA SER A 67 -17.08 -5.32 0.78
C SER A 67 -16.24 -5.37 -0.49
N LEU A 68 -14.96 -4.98 -0.37
CA LEU A 68 -13.96 -5.18 -1.41
C LEU A 68 -13.41 -6.62 -1.44
N PHE A 69 -13.89 -7.48 -0.54
CA PHE A 69 -13.45 -8.86 -0.39
C PHE A 69 -14.58 -9.84 -0.69
N THR A 70 -14.22 -11.05 -1.12
CA THR A 70 -15.16 -12.18 -1.22
C THR A 70 -14.79 -13.25 -0.22
N ALA A 71 -15.68 -14.23 -0.01
CA ALA A 71 -15.43 -15.34 0.91
C ALA A 71 -14.19 -16.16 0.53
N GLU A 72 -13.93 -16.31 -0.77
CA GLU A 72 -12.78 -17.01 -1.35
C GLU A 72 -11.51 -16.16 -1.34
N SER A 73 -11.63 -14.91 -0.93
CA SER A 73 -10.65 -13.88 -1.20
C SER A 73 -10.62 -12.79 -0.12
N PRO A 74 -10.47 -13.18 1.17
CA PRO A 74 -10.33 -12.25 2.29
C PRO A 74 -8.99 -11.50 2.24
N PRO A 75 -8.85 -10.40 3.01
CA PRO A 75 -7.55 -9.75 3.20
C PRO A 75 -6.58 -10.70 3.91
N ALA A 76 -5.32 -10.68 3.49
CA ALA A 76 -4.22 -11.38 4.18
C ALA A 76 -3.38 -10.47 5.07
N ALA A 77 -3.44 -9.14 4.85
CA ALA A 77 -2.80 -8.17 5.72
C ALA A 77 -3.42 -6.77 5.59
N PHE A 78 -3.32 -6.02 6.67
CA PHE A 78 -3.57 -4.58 6.73
C PHE A 78 -2.28 -3.88 7.13
N LEU A 79 -1.77 -3.02 6.25
CA LEU A 79 -0.49 -2.34 6.41
C LEU A 79 -0.69 -0.85 6.68
N ALA A 80 0.14 -0.29 7.56
CA ALA A 80 0.16 1.13 7.92
C ALA A 80 1.59 1.67 8.06
N ILE A 81 1.80 2.98 7.97
CA ILE A 81 3.12 3.64 8.11
C ILE A 81 3.21 4.65 9.25
N THR A 82 2.18 5.46 9.44
CA THR A 82 2.11 6.48 10.50
C THR A 82 0.99 6.14 11.49
N LEU A 83 0.98 6.85 12.63
CA LEU A 83 -0.06 6.67 13.64
C LEU A 83 -1.48 6.90 13.08
N HIS A 84 -1.66 7.84 12.16
CA HIS A 84 -2.97 8.10 11.53
C HIS A 84 -3.41 6.99 10.58
N THR A 85 -2.46 6.42 9.84
CA THR A 85 -2.77 5.29 8.96
C THR A 85 -3.13 4.05 9.77
N LEU A 86 -2.45 3.85 10.91
CA LEU A 86 -2.77 2.81 11.87
C LEU A 86 -4.17 3.03 12.47
N GLU A 87 -4.44 4.22 12.99
CA GLU A 87 -5.76 4.58 13.55
C GLU A 87 -6.88 4.39 12.52
N LEU A 88 -6.64 4.78 11.25
CA LEU A 88 -7.64 4.64 10.19
C LEU A 88 -7.98 3.17 9.92
N VAL A 89 -6.99 2.30 9.81
CA VAL A 89 -7.20 0.91 9.36
C VAL A 89 -7.56 -0.04 10.51
N SER A 90 -7.27 0.34 11.76
CA SER A 90 -7.44 -0.52 12.93
C SER A 90 -8.86 -1.10 13.07
N PRO A 91 -9.96 -0.34 12.88
CA PRO A 91 -11.30 -0.92 12.97
C PRO A 91 -11.57 -2.00 11.91
N ALA A 92 -11.05 -1.83 10.69
CA ALA A 92 -11.19 -2.84 9.64
C ALA A 92 -10.41 -4.11 10.00
N ALA A 93 -9.12 -3.97 10.36
CA ALA A 93 -8.29 -5.12 10.76
C ALA A 93 -8.89 -5.87 11.95
N SER A 94 -9.39 -5.13 12.94
CA SER A 94 -10.01 -5.71 14.14
C SER A 94 -11.26 -6.52 13.82
N SER A 95 -12.08 -6.09 12.85
CA SER A 95 -13.26 -6.86 12.41
C SER A 95 -12.91 -8.22 11.79
N TRP A 96 -11.68 -8.39 11.31
CA TRP A 96 -11.15 -9.64 10.78
C TRP A 96 -10.36 -10.46 11.81
N ASP A 97 -10.26 -10.00 13.07
CA ASP A 97 -9.40 -10.56 14.11
C ASP A 97 -7.90 -10.58 13.70
N MET A 98 -7.48 -9.55 12.93
CA MET A 98 -6.13 -9.43 12.40
C MET A 98 -5.36 -8.27 13.03
N PRO A 99 -4.04 -8.41 13.22
CA PRO A 99 -3.19 -7.27 13.56
C PRO A 99 -3.04 -6.33 12.35
N VAL A 100 -2.52 -5.13 12.62
CA VAL A 100 -2.01 -4.22 11.60
C VAL A 100 -0.49 -4.33 11.59
N ASP A 101 0.09 -4.62 10.42
CA ASP A 101 1.54 -4.63 10.23
C ASP A 101 2.03 -3.20 9.98
N VAL A 102 2.81 -2.66 10.91
CA VAL A 102 3.19 -1.24 10.88
C VAL A 102 4.63 -1.04 10.42
N TYR A 103 4.80 -0.36 9.30
CA TYR A 103 6.09 0.11 8.77
C TYR A 103 6.42 1.49 9.34
N SER A 104 6.59 1.54 10.66
CA SER A 104 6.51 2.78 11.44
C SER A 104 7.49 3.88 11.01
N ALA A 105 6.92 5.03 10.68
CA ALA A 105 7.56 6.34 10.60
C ALA A 105 6.90 7.27 11.63
N LEU A 106 7.35 7.18 12.88
CA LEU A 106 6.76 7.92 13.99
C LEU A 106 7.27 9.36 14.04
N PRO A 107 6.40 10.34 14.37
CA PRO A 107 6.86 11.69 14.66
C PRO A 107 7.72 11.71 15.93
N MET A 108 8.95 12.24 15.84
CA MET A 108 9.85 12.41 16.97
C MET A 108 10.13 13.88 17.26
N THR A 109 10.25 14.24 18.54
CA THR A 109 10.65 15.60 18.95
C THR A 109 12.02 15.96 18.36
N GLY A 110 12.12 17.13 17.74
CA GLY A 110 13.36 17.61 17.10
C GLY A 110 13.63 17.02 15.71
N GLN A 111 12.76 16.16 15.19
CA GLN A 111 12.88 15.63 13.83
C GLN A 111 12.52 16.69 12.80
N THR A 112 13.39 16.91 11.82
CA THR A 112 13.15 17.83 10.71
C THR A 112 12.27 17.20 9.65
N ALA A 113 11.61 18.02 8.83
CA ALA A 113 10.83 17.53 7.69
C ALA A 113 11.65 16.64 6.74
N ALA A 114 12.91 17.00 6.46
CA ALA A 114 13.80 16.20 5.61
C ALA A 114 14.13 14.83 6.22
N GLN A 115 14.33 14.77 7.54
CA GLN A 115 14.50 13.49 8.24
C GLN A 115 13.22 12.66 8.18
N THR A 116 12.06 13.26 8.41
CA THR A 116 10.75 12.59 8.27
C THR A 116 10.57 12.01 6.88
N THR A 117 10.83 12.79 5.82
CA THR A 117 10.76 12.32 4.44
C THR A 117 11.69 11.14 4.18
N THR A 118 12.92 11.16 4.69
CA THR A 118 13.90 10.08 4.50
C THR A 118 13.44 8.78 5.19
N ILE A 119 12.88 8.88 6.40
CA ILE A 119 12.31 7.72 7.10
C ILE A 119 11.10 7.17 6.32
N LEU A 120 10.19 8.05 5.88
CA LEU A 120 9.03 7.64 5.08
C LEU A 120 9.45 6.96 3.77
N ASN A 121 10.46 7.49 3.06
CA ASN A 121 10.99 6.85 1.85
C ASN A 121 11.48 5.43 2.14
N THR A 122 12.30 5.27 3.18
CA THR A 122 12.87 3.98 3.59
C THR A 122 11.79 2.97 3.95
N ARG A 123 10.79 3.40 4.74
CA ARG A 123 9.66 2.55 5.17
C ARG A 123 8.73 2.20 4.01
N THR A 124 8.53 3.10 3.06
CA THR A 124 7.76 2.84 1.83
C THR A 124 8.45 1.82 0.93
N GLN A 125 9.76 1.95 0.75
CA GLN A 125 10.56 0.97 0.01
C GLN A 125 10.55 -0.39 0.70
N GLN A 126 10.66 -0.42 2.03
CA GLN A 126 10.57 -1.66 2.80
C GLN A 126 9.20 -2.32 2.60
N ALA A 127 8.10 -1.59 2.83
CA ALA A 127 6.75 -2.11 2.68
C ALA A 127 6.47 -2.64 1.27
N ALA A 128 6.82 -1.87 0.23
CA ALA A 128 6.60 -2.33 -1.15
C ALA A 128 7.40 -3.59 -1.47
N ARG A 129 8.64 -3.72 -0.99
CA ARG A 129 9.47 -4.90 -1.20
C ARG A 129 8.89 -6.12 -0.49
N ASP A 130 8.50 -5.96 0.77
CA ASP A 130 7.94 -7.03 1.59
C ASP A 130 6.60 -7.48 1.01
N VAL A 131 5.75 -6.54 0.55
CA VAL A 131 4.49 -6.85 -0.13
C VAL A 131 4.68 -7.75 -1.34
N MET A 132 5.70 -7.48 -2.15
CA MET A 132 5.94 -8.21 -3.40
C MET A 132 6.75 -9.50 -3.23
N THR A 133 7.27 -9.78 -2.03
CA THR A 133 8.19 -10.91 -1.80
C THR A 133 7.80 -11.81 -0.63
N ASN A 134 6.84 -11.43 0.20
CA ASN A 134 6.41 -12.24 1.33
C ASN A 134 5.52 -13.42 0.88
N PRO A 135 5.97 -14.68 1.06
CA PRO A 135 5.18 -15.86 0.68
C PRO A 135 3.82 -15.97 1.37
N ALA A 136 3.64 -15.34 2.54
CA ALA A 136 2.35 -15.31 3.24
C ALA A 136 1.28 -14.53 2.47
N TRP A 137 1.67 -13.65 1.55
CA TRP A 137 0.79 -12.77 0.78
C TRP A 137 0.68 -13.17 -0.70
N ASP A 138 1.39 -14.22 -1.13
CA ASP A 138 1.35 -14.72 -2.51
C ASP A 138 -0.08 -15.07 -2.95
N GLY A 139 -0.54 -14.44 -4.04
CA GLY A 139 -1.90 -14.62 -4.55
C GLY A 139 -3.01 -14.14 -3.61
N LYS A 140 -2.70 -13.32 -2.59
CA LYS A 140 -3.68 -12.78 -1.62
C LYS A 140 -3.99 -11.30 -1.85
N VAL A 141 -4.93 -10.77 -1.07
CA VAL A 141 -5.21 -9.32 -1.03
C VAL A 141 -4.46 -8.68 0.13
N VAL A 142 -3.78 -7.57 -0.14
CA VAL A 142 -3.13 -6.76 0.88
C VAL A 142 -3.73 -5.36 0.85
N VAL A 143 -4.07 -4.81 2.02
CA VAL A 143 -4.54 -3.42 2.15
C VAL A 143 -3.38 -2.56 2.64
N MET A 144 -3.10 -1.45 1.96
CA MET A 144 -2.08 -0.48 2.34
C MET A 144 -2.71 0.88 2.61
N VAL A 145 -2.69 1.31 3.87
CA VAL A 145 -3.10 2.66 4.27
C VAL A 145 -1.86 3.52 4.45
N TRP A 146 -1.74 4.59 3.65
CA TRP A 146 -0.45 5.27 3.49
C TRP A 146 -0.50 6.80 3.59
N GLU A 147 0.67 7.44 3.66
CA GLU A 147 0.80 8.88 3.51
C GLU A 147 0.62 9.26 2.04
N HIS A 148 -0.26 10.23 1.75
CA HIS A 148 -0.63 10.55 0.36
C HIS A 148 0.58 10.96 -0.50
N HIS A 149 1.54 11.71 0.05
CA HIS A 149 2.80 12.04 -0.62
C HIS A 149 3.66 10.81 -0.98
N HIS A 150 3.52 9.71 -0.24
CA HIS A 150 4.24 8.46 -0.51
C HIS A 150 3.39 7.45 -1.28
N ILE A 151 2.12 7.73 -1.57
CA ILE A 151 1.36 6.99 -2.58
C ILE A 151 1.80 7.43 -3.98
N ALA A 152 1.67 8.73 -4.27
CA ALA A 152 2.12 9.34 -5.52
C ALA A 152 2.44 10.82 -5.29
N ASN A 153 3.63 11.28 -5.69
CA ASN A 153 3.99 12.69 -5.59
C ASN A 153 5.14 13.04 -6.52
N MET A 154 4.83 13.72 -7.62
CA MET A 154 5.79 14.08 -8.65
C MET A 154 6.93 14.96 -8.13
N ALA A 155 6.69 15.83 -7.15
CA ALA A 155 7.74 16.69 -6.59
C ALA A 155 8.73 15.88 -5.74
N LEU A 156 8.24 14.97 -4.90
CA LEU A 156 9.05 14.04 -4.12
C LEU A 156 9.87 13.13 -5.04
N GLU A 157 9.25 12.59 -6.08
CA GLU A 157 9.92 11.74 -7.06
C GLU A 157 11.07 12.48 -7.79
N ARG A 158 10.87 13.75 -8.14
CA ARG A 158 11.93 14.60 -8.71
C ARG A 158 13.05 14.90 -7.72
N GLN A 159 12.69 15.14 -6.45
CA GLN A 159 13.66 15.40 -5.39
C GLN A 159 14.59 14.19 -5.16
N PHE A 160 14.07 12.97 -5.29
CA PHE A 160 14.80 11.72 -5.14
C PHE A 160 15.04 11.03 -6.49
N ALA A 161 15.37 11.79 -7.54
CA ALA A 161 15.61 11.26 -8.87
C ALA A 161 16.64 10.11 -8.88
N GLY A 162 16.32 9.03 -9.61
CA GLY A 162 17.13 7.81 -9.66
C GLY A 162 16.81 6.79 -8.57
N VAL A 163 15.96 7.13 -7.59
CA VAL A 163 15.51 6.21 -6.54
C VAL A 163 13.99 6.20 -6.49
N LYS A 164 13.38 5.01 -6.54
CA LYS A 164 11.93 4.86 -6.40
C LYS A 164 11.51 5.10 -4.94
N VAL A 165 10.61 6.04 -4.67
CA VAL A 165 10.24 6.44 -3.29
C VAL A 165 8.73 6.49 -3.02
N THR A 166 7.89 6.44 -4.05
CA THR A 166 6.43 6.39 -3.93
C THR A 166 5.90 4.99 -4.24
N LEU A 167 4.76 4.60 -3.67
CA LEU A 167 4.09 3.34 -4.00
C LEU A 167 3.79 3.24 -5.49
N ARG A 168 3.45 4.36 -6.15
CA ARG A 168 3.27 4.43 -7.60
C ARG A 168 4.50 3.93 -8.37
N GLN A 169 5.69 4.41 -8.04
CA GLN A 169 6.94 3.98 -8.68
C GLN A 169 7.32 2.55 -8.28
N LEU A 170 7.18 2.23 -6.99
CA LEU A 170 7.64 0.97 -6.39
C LEU A 170 6.80 -0.23 -6.83
N LEU A 171 5.50 -0.03 -7.05
CA LEU A 171 4.55 -1.06 -7.48
C LEU A 171 4.32 -1.06 -8.99
N ASN A 172 5.15 -0.34 -9.76
CA ASN A 172 5.09 -0.27 -11.22
C ASN A 172 3.70 0.13 -11.73
N LEU A 173 3.06 1.14 -11.13
CA LEU A 173 1.70 1.57 -11.49
C LEU A 173 1.66 2.39 -12.79
N ASP A 174 2.78 2.54 -13.49
CA ASP A 174 2.88 3.16 -14.83
C ASP A 174 2.13 2.38 -15.92
N VAL A 175 1.61 1.19 -15.61
CA VAL A 175 0.74 0.43 -16.52
C VAL A 175 -0.53 1.20 -16.89
N ASP A 176 -0.99 2.07 -16.00
CA ASP A 176 -2.16 2.91 -16.19
C ASP A 176 -1.74 4.38 -16.22
N THR A 177 -1.64 4.93 -17.42
CA THR A 177 -1.27 6.34 -17.64
C THR A 177 -2.38 7.32 -17.25
N SER A 178 -3.58 6.85 -16.89
CA SER A 178 -4.65 7.68 -16.36
C SER A 178 -4.50 7.98 -14.87
N LEU A 179 -3.65 7.22 -14.16
CA LEU A 179 -3.35 7.50 -12.77
C LEU A 179 -2.61 8.85 -12.63
N PRO A 180 -3.04 9.69 -11.69
CA PRO A 180 -2.40 10.97 -11.49
C PRO A 180 -0.98 10.80 -10.94
N ASP A 181 -0.06 11.64 -11.42
CA ASP A 181 1.33 11.66 -10.95
C ASP A 181 1.47 12.12 -9.48
N THR A 182 0.40 12.69 -8.92
CA THR A 182 0.36 13.18 -7.53
C THR A 182 -0.99 12.88 -6.92
N TRP A 183 -0.97 12.25 -5.74
CA TRP A 183 -2.16 12.13 -4.92
C TRP A 183 -2.48 13.49 -4.31
N SER A 184 -3.62 14.06 -4.70
CA SER A 184 -4.05 15.37 -4.19
C SER A 184 -4.27 15.33 -2.67
N GLY A 185 -3.71 16.31 -1.95
CA GLY A 185 -3.89 16.47 -0.51
C GLY A 185 -5.35 16.59 -0.08
N ASP A 186 -6.26 16.93 -1.00
CA ASP A 186 -7.69 17.06 -0.73
C ASP A 186 -8.49 15.76 -0.87
N ASN A 187 -7.99 14.75 -1.58
CA ASN A 187 -8.79 13.56 -1.92
C ASN A 187 -8.61 12.42 -0.92
N PHE A 188 -9.43 12.34 0.12
CA PHE A 188 -9.40 11.31 1.18
C PHE A 188 -10.16 10.03 0.86
N ASP A 189 -11.01 10.08 -0.17
CA ASP A 189 -12.12 9.17 -0.40
C ASP A 189 -11.93 8.31 -1.66
N TYR A 190 -10.71 7.82 -1.90
CA TYR A 190 -10.42 6.95 -3.04
C TYR A 190 -9.61 5.73 -2.63
N PHE A 191 -9.87 4.63 -3.32
CA PHE A 191 -9.00 3.46 -3.41
C PHE A 191 -8.30 3.45 -4.75
N TRP A 192 -7.03 3.03 -4.77
CA TRP A 192 -6.42 2.43 -5.94
C TRP A 192 -6.37 0.92 -5.72
N ILE A 193 -7.14 0.17 -6.52
CA ILE A 193 -7.21 -1.28 -6.46
C ILE A 193 -6.34 -1.83 -7.58
N VAL A 194 -5.17 -2.35 -7.21
CA VAL A 194 -4.12 -2.79 -8.12
C VAL A 194 -4.18 -4.31 -8.23
N ASN A 195 -4.41 -4.85 -9.43
CA ASN A 195 -4.47 -6.29 -9.66
C ASN A 195 -3.20 -6.79 -10.33
N PHE A 196 -2.70 -7.95 -9.93
CA PHE A 196 -1.51 -8.58 -10.49
C PHE A 196 -1.83 -9.96 -11.05
N ALA A 197 -1.16 -10.32 -12.15
CA ALA A 197 -1.09 -11.71 -12.57
C ALA A 197 -0.19 -12.52 -11.62
N LYS A 198 -0.46 -13.82 -11.49
CA LYS A 198 0.34 -14.72 -10.67
C LYS A 198 1.82 -14.66 -11.10
N GLY A 199 2.72 -14.44 -10.14
CA GLY A 199 4.15 -14.38 -10.38
C GLY A 199 4.64 -13.11 -11.10
N SER A 200 3.80 -12.07 -11.22
CA SER A 200 4.15 -10.80 -11.84
C SER A 200 4.35 -9.71 -10.79
N ASP A 201 5.43 -8.94 -10.92
CA ASP A 201 5.65 -7.70 -10.17
C ASP A 201 5.11 -6.45 -10.90
N ARG A 202 4.56 -6.64 -12.10
CA ARG A 202 3.87 -5.62 -12.88
C ARG A 202 2.35 -5.85 -12.81
N PRO A 203 1.56 -4.83 -12.43
CA PRO A 203 0.10 -4.93 -12.41
C PRO A 203 -0.48 -5.23 -13.79
N VAL A 204 -1.63 -5.90 -13.84
CA VAL A 204 -2.43 -6.09 -15.06
C VAL A 204 -3.52 -5.04 -15.22
N SER A 205 -3.92 -4.39 -14.12
CA SER A 205 -4.90 -3.30 -14.13
C SER A 205 -4.82 -2.50 -12.83
N VAL A 206 -5.20 -1.22 -12.89
CA VAL A 206 -5.50 -0.42 -11.71
C VAL A 206 -6.92 0.12 -11.84
N GLU A 207 -7.71 0.03 -10.77
CA GLU A 207 -9.01 0.66 -10.67
C GLU A 207 -8.96 1.80 -9.65
N VAL A 208 -9.38 3.00 -10.05
CA VAL A 208 -9.60 4.12 -9.15
C VAL A 208 -11.06 4.11 -8.71
N ARG A 209 -11.32 3.73 -7.46
CA ARG A 209 -12.68 3.64 -6.92
C ARG A 209 -12.90 4.70 -5.85
N ARG A 210 -13.89 5.56 -6.05
CA ARG A 210 -14.35 6.50 -5.03
C ARG A 210 -15.08 5.77 -3.90
N GLN A 211 -14.81 6.18 -2.67
CA GLN A 211 -15.52 5.77 -1.46
C GLN A 211 -16.81 6.58 -1.37
N VAL A 212 -17.94 5.92 -1.56
CA VAL A 212 -19.26 6.51 -1.38
C VAL A 212 -19.88 5.87 -0.14
N PHE A 213 -20.11 6.68 0.89
CA PHE A 213 -20.66 6.19 2.15
C PHE A 213 -22.17 6.40 2.23
N ALA A 214 -22.89 5.40 2.74
CA ALA A 214 -24.34 5.41 2.88
C ALA A 214 -24.78 5.35 4.36
N GLY A 215 -26.10 5.51 4.59
CA GLY A 215 -26.71 5.32 5.90
C GLY A 215 -26.13 6.24 6.99
N ALA A 216 -25.71 5.66 8.12
CA ALA A 216 -25.13 6.41 9.24
C ALA A 216 -23.85 7.17 8.88
N PHE A 217 -23.19 6.81 7.79
CA PHE A 217 -21.94 7.41 7.33
C PHE A 217 -22.12 8.35 6.13
N ALA A 218 -23.35 8.63 5.69
CA ALA A 218 -23.63 9.50 4.55
C ALA A 218 -23.13 10.95 4.71
N THR A 219 -22.77 11.35 5.93
CA THR A 219 -22.21 12.68 6.25
C THR A 219 -20.68 12.72 6.29
N VAL A 220 -20.00 11.59 6.05
CA VAL A 220 -18.54 11.58 5.91
C VAL A 220 -18.20 12.35 4.62
N PRO A 221 -17.33 13.38 4.70
CA PRO A 221 -16.99 14.21 3.54
C PRO A 221 -16.47 13.39 2.36
N SER A 222 -16.82 13.83 1.16
CA SER A 222 -16.42 13.21 -0.10
C SER A 222 -16.31 14.29 -1.16
N ASN A 223 -15.43 14.09 -2.14
CA ASN A 223 -15.10 15.07 -3.16
C ASN A 223 -14.64 14.41 -4.46
N GLU A 224 -14.88 15.10 -5.57
CA GLU A 224 -14.27 14.70 -6.85
C GLU A 224 -12.75 14.83 -6.77
N TRP A 225 -12.05 14.04 -7.58
CA TRP A 225 -10.59 14.11 -7.68
C TRP A 225 -10.12 15.55 -8.01
N GLY A 226 -9.16 16.06 -7.25
CA GLY A 226 -8.61 17.41 -7.37
C GLY A 226 -9.49 18.54 -6.82
N LYS A 227 -10.62 18.24 -6.16
CA LYS A 227 -11.47 19.26 -5.51
C LYS A 227 -11.33 19.21 -4.00
N PRO A 228 -11.39 20.34 -3.27
CA PRO A 228 -11.35 20.32 -1.81
C PRO A 228 -12.63 19.69 -1.22
N PRO A 229 -12.52 18.91 -0.12
CA PRO A 229 -13.68 18.44 0.62
C PRO A 229 -14.33 19.58 1.40
N GLN A 230 -15.63 19.43 1.67
CA GLN A 230 -16.35 20.33 2.58
C GLN A 230 -16.42 19.70 3.97
N TYR A 231 -15.77 20.33 4.94
CA TYR A 231 -15.80 19.87 6.32
C TYR A 231 -16.89 20.57 7.13
N PRO A 232 -17.49 19.89 8.12
CA PRO A 232 -18.33 20.54 9.12
C PRO A 232 -17.59 21.70 9.80
N ALA A 233 -18.31 22.77 10.10
CA ALA A 233 -17.80 23.85 10.93
C ALA A 233 -17.32 23.27 12.28
N ASN A 234 -16.14 23.68 12.75
CA ASN A 234 -15.50 23.20 13.97
C ASN A 234 -15.03 21.73 13.97
N SER A 235 -14.74 21.15 12.81
CA SER A 235 -14.21 19.77 12.71
C SER A 235 -12.83 19.55 13.33
N SER A 236 -12.09 20.62 13.65
CA SER A 236 -10.71 20.60 14.16
C SER A 236 -9.73 19.79 13.30
N CYS A 237 -10.08 19.53 12.04
CA CYS A 237 -9.22 18.80 11.12
C CYS A 237 -8.15 19.73 10.55
N GLU A 238 -6.93 19.23 10.43
CA GLU A 238 -5.91 19.86 9.62
C GLU A 238 -6.37 19.87 8.17
N VAL A 239 -6.51 21.06 7.60
CA VAL A 239 -6.71 21.21 6.17
C VAL A 239 -5.37 20.89 5.51
N SER A 240 -5.35 19.87 4.66
CA SER A 240 -4.14 19.48 3.93
C SER A 240 -3.68 20.69 3.09
N ARG A 241 -2.44 21.14 3.29
CA ARG A 241 -1.78 22.15 2.46
C ARG A 241 -0.89 21.47 1.43
#